data_AF-A0A1I2L5Q7-F1
#
_entry.id   AF-A0A1I2L5Q7-F1
#
_cell.length_a   1.000
_cell.length_b   1.000
_cell.length_c   1.000
_cell.angle_alpha   90.00
_cell.angle_beta   90.00
_cell.angle_gamma   90.00
#
_symmetry.space_group_name_H-M   'P 1'
#
loop_
_entity.id
_entity.type
_entity.pdbx_description
1 polymer ?
#
loop_
_entity_poly.entity_id
_entity_poly.type
_entity_poly.pdbx_seq_one_letter_code
_entity_poly.pdbx_strand_id
1 'polypeptide(L)'
;MKQSSKAALFSGLGFPGLGQMLVLKRTARGLVFMLPAAAVFCWLMYGVWKATSVLMDEALSGALPPDPILIAQRLTKASVVPGASIAGWILLACWIASIVDALLTRDKP
;
A
#
# COMPACT_ATOMS: atom_id res chain seq x y z
N MET A 1 16.73 -21.02 8.10
CA MET A 1 16.28 -20.30 6.88
C MET A 1 17.38 -19.35 6.45
N LYS A 2 17.63 -19.18 5.14
CA LYS A 2 18.57 -18.17 4.64
C LYS A 2 18.07 -16.76 5.00
N GLN A 3 18.99 -15.81 5.20
CA GLN A 3 18.60 -14.44 5.57
C GLN A 3 17.81 -13.79 4.43
N SER A 4 18.17 -14.06 3.17
CA SER A 4 17.43 -13.67 1.97
C SER A 4 15.97 -14.14 1.97
N SER A 5 15.71 -15.42 2.28
CA SER A 5 14.34 -15.97 2.36
C SER A 5 13.53 -15.33 3.49
N LYS A 6 14.17 -15.14 4.66
CA LYS A 6 13.53 -14.44 5.78
C LYS A 6 13.20 -12.99 5.40
N ALA A 7 14.13 -12.28 4.76
CA ALA A 7 13.93 -10.92 4.29
C ALA A 7 12.79 -10.83 3.27
N ALA A 8 12.73 -11.75 2.31
CA ALA A 8 11.67 -11.81 1.32
C ALA A 8 10.28 -11.98 1.96
N LEU A 9 10.16 -12.80 3.01
CA LEU A 9 8.91 -12.96 3.76
C LEU A 9 8.52 -11.68 4.51
N PHE A 10 9.48 -10.99 5.15
CA PHE A 10 9.20 -9.72 5.82
C PHE A 10 8.74 -8.64 4.82
N SER A 11 9.38 -8.54 3.66
CA SER A 11 8.98 -7.59 2.62
C SER A 11 7.66 -7.98 1.95
N GLY A 12 7.40 -9.26 1.74
CA GLY A 12 6.20 -9.75 1.05
C GLY A 12 4.94 -9.75 1.91
N LEU A 13 5.04 -10.13 3.19
CA LEU A 13 3.90 -10.22 4.10
C LEU A 13 3.66 -8.94 4.91
N GLY A 14 4.71 -8.15 5.14
CA GLY A 14 4.63 -6.92 5.95
C GLY A 14 4.46 -5.68 5.09
N PHE A 15 5.58 -5.19 4.54
CA PHE A 15 5.62 -3.95 3.76
C PHE A 15 6.88 -3.93 2.87
N PRO A 16 6.83 -3.31 1.68
CA PRO A 16 7.97 -3.24 0.78
C PRO A 16 9.23 -2.69 1.48
N GLY A 17 10.33 -3.44 1.39
CA GLY A 17 11.62 -3.02 1.94
C GLY A 17 11.87 -3.37 3.41
N LEU A 18 10.89 -3.93 4.14
CA LEU A 18 11.08 -4.31 5.55
C LEU A 18 12.17 -5.36 5.75
N GLY A 19 12.25 -6.36 4.87
CA GLY A 19 13.28 -7.39 4.93
C GLY A 19 14.69 -6.81 4.79
N GLN A 20 14.87 -5.88 3.85
CA GLN A 20 16.13 -5.17 3.64
C GLN A 20 16.55 -4.42 4.90
N MET A 21 15.63 -3.69 5.53
CA MET A 21 15.92 -2.88 6.71
C MET A 21 16.14 -3.71 7.98
N LEU A 22 15.22 -4.63 8.28
CA LEU A 22 15.19 -5.33 9.58
C LEU A 22 16.04 -6.59 9.59
N VAL A 23 16.07 -7.34 8.48
CA VAL A 23 16.73 -8.64 8.38
C VAL A 23 18.14 -8.47 7.79
N LEU A 24 18.27 -7.85 6.63
CA LEU A 24 19.56 -7.69 5.94
C LEU A 24 20.40 -6.50 6.45
N LYS A 25 19.83 -5.64 7.30
CA LYS A 25 20.45 -4.40 7.83
C LYS A 25 20.95 -3.46 6.72
N ARG A 26 20.25 -3.43 5.59
CA ARG A 26 20.52 -2.56 4.42
C ARG A 26 19.43 -1.50 4.30
N THR A 27 19.37 -0.61 5.28
CA THR A 27 18.32 0.43 5.39
C THR A 27 18.18 1.28 4.14
N ALA A 28 19.29 1.72 3.54
CA ALA A 28 19.25 2.51 2.31
C ALA A 28 18.52 1.79 1.15
N ARG A 29 18.76 0.48 0.98
CA ARG A 29 18.04 -0.32 -0.04
C ARG A 29 16.56 -0.48 0.31
N GLY A 30 16.25 -0.68 1.59
CA GLY A 30 14.86 -0.76 2.06
C GLY A 30 14.09 0.53 1.77
N LEU A 31 14.70 1.69 2.01
CA LEU A 31 14.08 3.00 1.80
C LEU A 31 13.71 3.26 0.33
N VAL A 32 14.47 2.74 -0.64
CA VAL A 32 14.17 2.86 -2.07
C VAL A 32 12.81 2.25 -2.42
N PHE A 33 12.38 1.21 -1.72
CA PHE A 33 11.06 0.60 -1.90
C PHE A 33 10.01 1.18 -0.95
N MET A 34 10.41 1.45 0.29
CA MET A 34 9.50 1.86 1.36
C MET A 34 8.94 3.26 1.15
N LEU A 35 9.78 4.23 0.77
CA LEU A 35 9.36 5.63 0.61
C LEU A 35 8.33 5.82 -0.52
N PRO A 36 8.56 5.34 -1.76
CA PRO A 36 7.56 5.47 -2.81
C PRO A 36 6.28 4.70 -2.45
N ALA A 37 6.39 3.49 -1.91
CA ALA A 37 5.23 2.70 -1.46
C ALA A 37 4.40 3.46 -0.40
N ALA A 38 5.06 4.06 0.60
CA ALA A 38 4.40 4.85 1.63
C ALA A 38 3.73 6.10 1.04
N ALA A 39 4.41 6.80 0.12
CA ALA A 39 3.86 7.98 -0.53
C ALA A 39 2.57 7.65 -1.32
N VAL A 40 2.57 6.61 -2.15
CA VAL A 40 1.36 6.22 -2.90
C VAL A 40 0.28 5.64 -1.98
N PHE A 41 0.65 4.91 -0.93
CA PHE A 41 -0.31 4.43 0.06
C PHE A 41 -1.02 5.59 0.76
N CYS A 42 -0.27 6.61 1.23
CA CYS A 42 -0.85 7.81 1.84
C CYS A 42 -1.77 8.56 0.86
N TRP A 43 -1.39 8.65 -0.42
CA TRP A 43 -2.23 9.25 -1.46
C TRP A 43 -3.56 8.51 -1.64
N LEU A 44 -3.53 7.18 -1.68
CA LEU A 44 -4.75 6.36 -1.77
C LEU A 44 -5.62 6.51 -0.52
N MET A 45 -5.03 6.49 0.68
CA MET A 45 -5.77 6.67 1.93
C MET A 45 -6.41 8.05 2.04
N TYR A 46 -5.73 9.10 1.58
CA TYR A 46 -6.32 10.44 1.47
C TYR A 46 -7.57 10.45 0.59
N GLY A 47 -7.53 9.73 -0.53
CA GLY A 47 -8.69 9.64 -1.41
C GLY A 47 -9.84 8.84 -0.80
N VAL A 48 -9.54 7.76 -0.09
CA VAL A 48 -10.57 6.98 0.63
C VAL A 48 -11.23 7.86 1.69
N TRP A 49 -10.44 8.59 2.47
CA TRP A 49 -10.97 9.52 3.46
C TRP A 49 -11.85 10.60 2.83
N LYS A 50 -11.43 11.20 1.72
CA LYS A 50 -12.25 12.18 1.01
C LYS A 50 -13.58 11.57 0.54
N ALA A 51 -13.55 10.40 -0.08
CA ALA A 51 -14.76 9.71 -0.54
C ALA A 51 -15.70 9.38 0.63
N THR A 52 -15.18 8.87 1.75
CA THR A 52 -16.00 8.53 2.91
C THR A 52 -16.56 9.77 3.62
N SER A 53 -15.83 10.89 3.63
CA SER A 53 -16.34 12.15 4.21
C SER A 53 -17.58 12.66 3.47
N VAL A 54 -17.57 12.62 2.13
CA VAL A 54 -18.74 13.02 1.32
C VAL A 54 -19.94 12.10 1.59
N LEU A 55 -19.72 10.79 1.66
CA LEU A 55 -20.79 9.83 1.97
C LEU A 55 -21.35 10.04 3.39
N MET A 56 -20.52 10.43 4.34
CA MET A 56 -20.96 10.76 5.70
C MET A 56 -21.89 11.98 5.70
N ASP A 57 -21.51 13.04 4.97
CA ASP A 57 -22.34 14.25 4.85
C ASP A 57 -23.68 13.95 4.15
N GLU A 58 -23.66 13.11 3.09
CA GLU A 58 -24.88 12.64 2.42
C GLU A 58 -25.77 11.80 3.35
N ALA A 59 -25.18 10.94 4.19
CA ALA A 59 -25.93 10.14 5.16
C ALA A 59 -26.57 11.02 6.24
N LEU A 60 -25.82 11.99 6.79
CA LEU A 60 -26.29 12.91 7.83
C LEU A 60 -27.38 13.88 7.32
N SER A 61 -27.31 14.27 6.04
CA SER A 61 -28.35 15.09 5.40
C SER A 61 -29.62 14.29 5.02
N GLY A 62 -29.61 12.96 5.17
CA GLY A 62 -30.70 12.08 4.76
C GLY A 62 -30.75 11.82 3.24
N ALA A 63 -29.79 12.33 2.47
CA ALA A 63 -29.69 12.11 1.03
C ALA A 63 -29.25 10.67 0.68
N LEU A 64 -28.53 10.01 1.59
CA LEU A 64 -28.10 8.62 1.44
C LEU A 64 -28.78 7.74 2.51
N PRO A 65 -29.62 6.77 2.12
CA PRO A 65 -30.15 5.78 3.05
C PRO A 65 -29.00 4.98 3.69
N PRO A 66 -29.13 4.56 4.97
CA PRO A 66 -28.15 3.71 5.64
C PRO A 66 -28.23 2.24 5.16
N ASP A 67 -28.18 2.05 3.84
CA ASP A 67 -28.16 0.75 3.16
C ASP A 67 -26.71 0.38 2.81
N PRO A 68 -26.16 -0.69 3.41
CA PRO A 68 -24.78 -1.12 3.15
C PRO A 68 -24.47 -1.40 1.67
N ILE A 69 -25.46 -1.89 0.90
CA ILE A 69 -25.27 -2.21 -0.52
C ILE A 69 -25.14 -0.92 -1.34
N LEU A 70 -26.01 0.06 -1.09
CA LEU A 70 -25.95 1.36 -1.77
C LEU A 70 -24.66 2.11 -1.42
N ILE A 71 -24.25 2.08 -0.15
CA ILE A 71 -22.99 2.69 0.30
C ILE A 71 -21.80 2.05 -0.42
N ALA A 72 -21.73 0.72 -0.51
CA ALA A 72 -20.66 0.01 -1.21
C ALA A 72 -20.62 0.35 -2.72
N GLN A 73 -21.78 0.43 -3.38
CA GLN A 73 -21.87 0.82 -4.79
C GLN A 73 -21.44 2.27 -5.05
N ARG A 74 -21.77 3.18 -4.13
CA ARG A 74 -21.33 4.57 -4.22
C ARG A 74 -19.83 4.71 -3.97
N LEU A 75 -19.30 3.99 -2.98
CA LEU A 75 -17.88 4.01 -2.65
C LEU A 75 -17.01 3.48 -3.81
N THR A 76 -17.47 2.46 -4.53
CA THR A 76 -16.76 1.93 -5.72
C THR A 76 -16.84 2.85 -6.93
N LYS A 77 -17.89 3.67 -7.04
CA LYS A 77 -18.03 4.69 -8.10
C LYS A 77 -17.31 6.00 -7.75
N ALA A 78 -17.15 6.31 -6.47
CA ALA A 78 -16.41 7.48 -6.03
C ALA A 78 -14.95 7.36 -6.48
N SER A 79 -14.49 8.28 -7.33
CA SER A 79 -13.08 8.33 -7.68
C SER A 79 -12.28 8.66 -6.42
N VAL A 80 -11.52 7.70 -5.92
CA VAL A 80 -10.73 7.82 -4.69
C VAL A 80 -9.83 9.05 -4.76
N VAL A 81 -8.97 9.13 -5.78
CA VAL A 81 -8.12 10.28 -6.12
C VAL A 81 -7.68 10.17 -7.59
N PRO A 82 -7.27 11.27 -8.24
CA PRO A 82 -6.61 11.22 -9.54
C PRO A 82 -5.44 10.23 -9.55
N GLY A 83 -5.37 9.39 -10.57
CA GLY A 83 -4.29 8.43 -10.74
C GLY A 83 -4.30 7.24 -9.76
N ALA A 84 -5.41 6.97 -9.04
CA ALA A 84 -5.50 5.85 -8.09
C ALA A 84 -5.06 4.50 -8.70
N SER A 85 -5.43 4.21 -9.95
CA SER A 85 -4.99 2.99 -10.64
C SER A 85 -3.47 2.94 -10.83
N ILE A 86 -2.86 4.06 -11.21
CA ILE A 86 -1.39 4.18 -11.40
C ILE A 86 -0.69 4.02 -10.04
N ALA A 87 -1.21 4.67 -9.00
CA ALA A 87 -0.70 4.55 -7.64
C ALA A 87 -0.76 3.09 -7.14
N GLY A 88 -1.83 2.36 -7.45
CA GLY A 88 -1.94 0.92 -7.15
C GLY A 88 -0.88 0.08 -7.86
N TRP A 89 -0.62 0.35 -9.14
CA TRP A 89 0.46 -0.32 -9.88
C TRP A 89 1.85 0.01 -9.34
N ILE A 90 2.12 1.26 -8.97
CA ILE A 90 3.38 1.65 -8.31
C ILE A 90 3.55 0.90 -7.00
N LEU A 91 2.50 0.86 -6.16
CA LEU A 91 2.53 0.15 -4.88
C LEU A 91 2.85 -1.34 -5.08
N LEU A 92 2.18 -1.99 -6.04
CA LEU A 92 2.42 -3.39 -6.38
C LEU A 92 3.84 -3.61 -6.91
N ALA A 93 4.33 -2.72 -7.77
CA ALA A 93 5.69 -2.79 -8.31
C ALA A 93 6.74 -2.66 -7.21
N CYS A 94 6.58 -1.71 -6.26
CA CYS A 94 7.45 -1.60 -5.09
C CYS A 94 7.44 -2.89 -4.25
N TRP A 95 6.26 -3.50 -4.07
CA TRP A 95 6.10 -4.75 -3.35
C TRP A 95 6.89 -5.89 -3.98
N ILE A 96 6.63 -6.17 -5.26
CA ILE A 96 7.30 -7.24 -6.01
C ILE A 96 8.81 -6.98 -6.07
N ALA A 97 9.23 -5.75 -6.40
CA ALA A 97 10.63 -5.39 -6.50
C ALA A 97 11.38 -5.60 -5.19
N SER A 98 10.76 -5.28 -4.04
CA SER A 98 11.38 -5.50 -2.73
C SER A 98 11.53 -6.98 -2.36
N ILE A 99 10.62 -7.85 -2.79
CA ILE A 99 10.74 -9.30 -2.58
C ILE A 99 11.90 -9.83 -3.42
N VAL A 100 11.94 -9.47 -4.71
CA VAL A 100 12.99 -9.88 -5.65
C VAL A 100 14.36 -9.40 -5.17
N ASP A 101 14.47 -8.14 -4.75
CA ASP A 101 15.71 -7.58 -4.20
C ASP A 101 16.18 -8.33 -2.96
N ALA A 102 15.27 -8.72 -2.06
CA ALA A 102 15.60 -9.49 -0.87
C ALA A 102 16.11 -10.91 -1.20
N LEU A 103 15.53 -11.56 -2.20
CA LEU A 103 15.94 -12.90 -2.66
C LEU A 103 17.30 -12.89 -3.37
N LEU A 104 17.57 -11.86 -4.18
CA LEU A 104 18.82 -11.73 -4.94
C LEU A 104 19.97 -11.17 -4.11
N THR A 105 19.66 -10.46 -3.03
CA THR A 105 20.68 -9.94 -2.13
C THR A 105 21.36 -11.10 -1.39
N ARG A 106 22.62 -11.37 -1.74
CA ARG A 106 23.43 -12.38 -1.06
C ARG A 106 23.52 -12.11 0.44
N ASP A 107 23.34 -13.18 1.20
CA ASP A 107 23.65 -13.23 2.62
C ASP A 107 25.12 -12.80 2.79
N LYS A 108 25.41 -11.93 3.77
CA LYS A 108 26.80 -11.67 4.14
C LYS A 108 27.39 -12.98 4.68
N PRO A 109 28.64 -13.34 4.31
CA PRO A 109 29.32 -14.47 4.92
C PRO A 109 29.45 -14.27 6.44
#